data_AF-A0A2V6YL51-F1
#
_entry.id   AF-A0A2V6YL51-F1
#
_cell.length_a   1.000
_cell.length_b   1.000
_cell.length_c   1.000
_cell.angle_alpha   90.00
_cell.angle_beta   90.00
_cell.angle_gamma   90.00
#
_symmetry.space_group_name_H-M   'P 1'
#
loop_
_entity.id
_entity.type
_entity.pdbx_description
1 polymer ?
#
loop_
_entity_poly.entity_id
_entity_poly.type
_entity_poly.pdbx_seq_one_letter_code
_entity_poly.pdbx_strand_id
1 'polypeptide(L)'
;MERLRQKDREAGVEERPLTDEQKAAIAEARQIYQARLAEREILHRDALGRAQSREEVEKLASELARDRDRLLSDRERKITEIKQRSTKEPPPRS
;
A
#
# COMPACT_ATOMS: atom_id res chain seq x y z
N MET A 1 -3.55 40.89 16.89
CA MET A 1 -4.08 39.87 15.95
C MET A 1 -2.97 39.23 15.10
N GLU A 2 -1.80 38.93 15.69
CA GLU A 2 -0.64 38.37 14.95
C GLU A 2 -0.17 37.01 15.48
N ARG A 3 -0.82 36.46 16.51
CA ARG A 3 -0.42 35.19 17.15
C ARG A 3 -1.20 33.97 16.67
N LEU A 4 -1.96 34.10 15.58
CA LEU A 4 -2.76 33.00 15.00
C LEU A 4 -2.26 32.57 13.61
N ARG A 5 -1.07 32.98 13.19
CA ARG A 5 -0.46 32.54 11.92
C ARG A 5 0.65 31.49 12.11
N GLN A 6 0.91 31.07 13.34
CA GLN A 6 2.06 30.22 13.66
C GLN A 6 1.71 28.78 14.06
N LYS A 7 0.41 28.42 14.15
CA LYS A 7 -0.01 27.07 14.57
C LYS A 7 -0.46 26.12 13.46
N ASP A 8 -0.63 26.60 12.23
CA ASP A 8 -0.94 25.72 11.07
C ASP A 8 0.31 25.23 10.34
N ARG A 9 1.50 25.41 10.95
CA ARG A 9 2.78 24.94 10.40
C ARG A 9 3.34 23.69 11.08
N GLU A 10 2.60 23.12 12.04
CA GLU A 10 2.96 21.90 12.77
C GLU A 10 2.22 20.64 12.29
N ALA A 11 1.26 20.78 11.36
CA ALA A 11 0.73 19.66 10.59
C ALA A 11 1.52 19.53 9.28
N GLY A 12 2.84 19.29 9.39
CA GLY A 12 3.85 19.25 8.32
C GLY A 12 3.60 18.23 7.21
N VAL A 13 2.46 18.33 6.53
CA VAL A 13 2.19 17.79 5.21
C VAL A 13 1.91 19.00 4.35
N GLU A 14 2.98 19.68 3.89
CA GLU A 14 2.88 20.28 2.57
C GLU A 14 2.45 19.13 1.65
N GLU A 15 1.18 19.14 1.19
CA GLU A 15 0.74 18.30 0.08
C GLU A 15 1.51 18.76 -1.16
N ARG A 16 2.77 18.32 -1.26
CA ARG A 16 3.56 18.48 -2.45
C ARG A 16 2.85 17.67 -3.53
N PRO A 17 2.48 18.30 -4.66
CA PRO A 17 1.84 17.58 -5.74
C PRO A 17 2.78 16.47 -6.21
N LEU A 18 2.23 15.27 -6.41
CA LEU A 18 2.98 14.13 -6.90
C LEU A 18 3.48 14.40 -8.32
N THR A 19 4.73 14.03 -8.61
CA THR A 19 5.25 14.03 -9.98
C THR A 19 4.54 12.98 -10.82
N ASP A 20 4.57 13.12 -12.14
CA ASP A 20 3.93 12.13 -13.03
C ASP A 20 4.59 10.76 -12.93
N GLU A 21 5.91 10.71 -12.68
CA GLU A 21 6.63 9.48 -12.39
C GLU A 21 6.15 8.82 -11.09
N GLN A 22 5.90 9.60 -10.03
CA GLN A 22 5.34 9.07 -8.79
C GLN A 22 3.93 8.54 -8.98
N LYS A 23 3.08 9.25 -9.74
CA LYS A 23 1.72 8.79 -10.07
C LYS A 23 1.77 7.47 -10.84
N ALA A 24 2.63 7.37 -11.86
CA ALA A 24 2.82 6.16 -12.65
C ALA A 24 3.28 4.98 -11.78
N ALA A 25 4.29 5.19 -10.93
CA ALA A 25 4.79 4.17 -10.01
C ALA A 25 3.75 3.74 -8.97
N ILE A 26 2.92 4.66 -8.46
CA ILE A 26 1.81 4.32 -7.55
C ILE A 26 0.76 3.47 -8.27
N ALA A 27 0.41 3.82 -9.52
CA ALA A 27 -0.53 3.06 -10.31
C ALA A 27 -0.01 1.64 -10.59
N GLU A 28 1.26 1.51 -10.96
CA GLU A 28 1.92 0.22 -11.15
C GLU A 28 1.93 -0.62 -9.87
N ALA A 29 2.32 -0.03 -8.73
CA ALA A 29 2.29 -0.71 -7.44
C ALA A 29 0.88 -1.24 -7.12
N ARG A 30 -0.16 -0.43 -7.34
CA ARG A 30 -1.56 -0.87 -7.14
C ARG A 30 -1.92 -2.06 -8.01
N GLN A 31 -1.55 -2.03 -9.29
CA GLN A 31 -1.83 -3.13 -10.23
C GLN A 31 -1.11 -4.43 -9.82
N ILE A 32 0.18 -4.35 -9.45
CA ILE A 32 0.95 -5.52 -9.03
C ILE A 32 0.33 -6.17 -7.79
N TYR A 33 0.01 -5.39 -6.76
CA TYR A 33 -0.58 -5.95 -5.53
C TYR A 33 -2.02 -6.44 -5.74
N GLN A 34 -2.78 -5.81 -6.65
CA GLN A 34 -4.10 -6.32 -7.05
C GLN A 34 -3.98 -7.67 -7.77
N ALA A 35 -3.03 -7.84 -8.69
CA ALA A 35 -2.79 -9.11 -9.37
C ALA A 35 -2.38 -10.22 -8.39
N ARG A 36 -1.50 -9.91 -7.43
CA ARG A 36 -1.11 -10.84 -6.36
C ARG A 36 -2.27 -11.25 -5.48
N LEU A 37 -3.14 -10.31 -5.12
CA LEU A 37 -4.35 -10.60 -4.36
C LEU A 37 -5.29 -11.54 -5.14
N ALA A 38 -5.54 -11.23 -6.42
CA ALA A 38 -6.37 -12.06 -7.28
C ALA A 38 -5.81 -13.48 -7.42
N GLU A 39 -4.50 -13.63 -7.58
CA GLU A 39 -3.83 -14.94 -7.60
C GLU A 39 -4.07 -15.71 -6.29
N ARG A 40 -3.88 -15.07 -5.12
CA ARG A 40 -4.15 -15.73 -3.83
C ARG A 40 -5.60 -16.17 -3.69
N GLU A 41 -6.54 -15.37 -4.15
CA GLU A 41 -7.97 -15.71 -4.12
C GLU A 41 -8.31 -16.88 -5.03
N ILE A 42 -7.68 -16.97 -6.20
CA ILE A 42 -7.84 -18.12 -7.11
C ILE A 42 -7.30 -19.40 -6.45
N LEU A 43 -6.09 -19.35 -5.89
CA LEU A 43 -5.48 -20.50 -5.21
C LEU A 43 -6.30 -20.93 -3.99
N HIS A 44 -6.80 -19.98 -3.21
CA HIS A 44 -7.67 -20.28 -2.07
C HIS A 44 -8.98 -20.96 -2.51
N ARG A 45 -9.59 -20.50 -3.61
CA ARG A 45 -10.81 -21.12 -4.15
C ARG A 45 -10.58 -22.56 -4.59
N ASP A 46 -9.45 -22.85 -5.26
CA ASP A 46 -9.07 -24.21 -5.61
C ASP A 46 -8.84 -25.08 -4.36
N ALA A 47 -8.13 -24.56 -3.36
CA ALA A 47 -7.90 -25.26 -2.10
C ALA A 47 -9.20 -25.55 -1.33
N LEU A 48 -10.14 -24.59 -1.28
CA LEU A 48 -11.46 -24.78 -0.68
C LEU A 48 -12.25 -25.90 -1.37
N GLY A 49 -12.16 -26.00 -2.70
CA GLY A 49 -12.81 -27.08 -3.46
C GLY A 49 -12.27 -28.48 -3.15
N ARG A 50 -11.08 -28.57 -2.55
CA ARG A 50 -10.41 -29.83 -2.16
C ARG A 50 -10.50 -30.12 -0.67
N ALA A 51 -10.88 -29.15 0.16
CA ALA A 51 -10.99 -29.33 1.60
C ALA A 51 -12.00 -30.43 1.95
N GLN A 52 -11.64 -31.28 2.90
CA GLN A 52 -12.44 -32.44 3.32
C GLN A 52 -13.06 -32.24 4.72
N SER A 53 -12.66 -31.19 5.43
CA SER A 53 -13.13 -30.91 6.78
C SER A 53 -13.39 -29.43 7.03
N ARG A 54 -14.21 -29.17 8.05
CA ARG A 54 -14.47 -27.82 8.55
C ARG A 54 -13.19 -27.14 9.07
N GLU A 55 -12.32 -27.90 9.73
CA GLU A 55 -11.05 -27.39 10.26
C GLU A 55 -10.13 -26.90 9.13
N GLU A 56 -10.04 -27.65 8.03
CA GLU A 56 -9.28 -27.23 6.85
C GLU A 56 -9.86 -25.95 6.22
N VAL A 57 -11.19 -25.84 6.13
CA VAL A 57 -11.85 -24.62 5.63
C VAL A 57 -11.53 -23.42 6.52
N GLU A 58 -11.62 -23.57 7.84
CA GLU A 58 -11.32 -22.50 8.80
C GLU A 58 -9.84 -22.08 8.73
N LYS A 59 -8.93 -23.04 8.60
CA LYS A 59 -7.49 -22.78 8.39
C LYS A 59 -7.25 -22.01 7.11
N LEU A 60 -7.78 -22.47 5.98
CA LEU A 60 -7.64 -21.81 4.67
C LEU A 60 -8.19 -20.38 4.70
N ALA A 61 -9.32 -20.15 5.38
CA ALA A 61 -9.90 -18.81 5.52
C ALA A 61 -9.00 -17.89 6.36
N SER A 62 -8.44 -18.42 7.44
CA SER A 62 -7.48 -17.71 8.29
C SER A 62 -6.19 -17.35 7.54
N GLU A 63 -5.69 -18.25 6.69
CA GLU A 63 -4.53 -17.99 5.82
C GLU A 63 -4.81 -16.88 4.80
N LEU A 64 -5.93 -16.96 4.07
CA LEU A 64 -6.31 -15.93 3.10
C LEU A 64 -6.46 -14.56 3.77
N ALA A 65 -7.06 -14.49 4.96
CA ALA A 65 -7.20 -13.24 5.71
C ALA A 65 -5.83 -12.60 6.02
N ARG A 66 -4.88 -13.38 6.53
CA ARG A 66 -3.51 -12.90 6.82
C ARG A 66 -2.79 -12.44 5.56
N ASP A 67 -2.93 -13.18 4.45
CA ASP A 67 -2.29 -12.81 3.19
C ASP A 67 -2.88 -11.52 2.60
N ARG A 68 -4.20 -11.34 2.70
CA ARG A 68 -4.88 -10.09 2.32
C ARG A 68 -4.34 -8.91 3.11
N ASP A 69 -4.29 -9.03 4.43
CA ASP A 69 -3.80 -7.95 5.31
C ASP A 69 -2.34 -7.60 5.02
N ARG A 70 -1.50 -8.62 4.80
CA ARG A 70 -0.09 -8.43 4.42
C ARG A 70 0.03 -7.71 3.09
N LEU A 71 -0.66 -8.17 2.04
CA LEU A 71 -0.59 -7.57 0.70
C LEU A 71 -1.09 -6.13 0.70
N LEU A 72 -2.15 -5.81 1.46
CA LEU A 72 -2.65 -4.45 1.61
C LEU A 72 -1.63 -3.56 2.33
N SER A 73 -1.03 -4.05 3.41
CA SER A 73 -0.01 -3.32 4.18
C SER A 73 1.25 -3.07 3.34
N ASP A 74 1.70 -4.06 2.58
CA ASP A 74 2.88 -3.95 1.73
C ASP A 74 2.63 -2.99 0.56
N ARG A 75 1.43 -3.00 -0.01
CA ARG A 75 1.01 -2.00 -1.01
C ARG A 75 1.09 -0.59 -0.43
N GLU A 76 0.55 -0.38 0.77
CA GLU A 76 0.53 0.94 1.40
C GLU A 76 1.95 1.42 1.76
N ARG A 77 2.78 0.53 2.28
CA ARG A 77 4.21 0.80 2.50
C ARG A 77 4.88 1.23 1.20
N LYS A 78 4.65 0.49 0.10
CA LYS A 78 5.24 0.81 -1.19
C LYS A 78 4.78 2.17 -1.73
N ILE A 79 3.49 2.48 -1.60
CA ILE A 79 2.95 3.79 -1.99
C ILE A 79 3.61 4.91 -1.18
N THR A 80 3.75 4.71 0.14
CA THR A 80 4.42 5.67 1.03
C THR A 80 5.88 5.89 0.63
N GLU A 81 6.63 4.83 0.33
CA GLU A 81 8.00 4.91 -0.18
C GLU A 81 8.09 5.71 -1.49
N ILE A 82 7.17 5.47 -2.43
CA ILE A 82 7.13 6.20 -3.72
C ILE A 82 6.88 7.69 -3.49
N LYS A 83 5.94 8.03 -2.59
CA LYS A 83 5.65 9.42 -2.21
C LYS A 83 6.88 10.13 -1.61
N GLN A 84 7.71 9.40 -0.86
CA GLN A 84 8.90 9.93 -0.20
C GLN A 84 10.14 10.00 -1.12
N ARG A 85 10.14 9.35 -2.29
CA ARG A 85 11.34 9.25 -3.14
C ARG A 85 11.86 10.60 -3.67
N SER A 86 10.99 11.61 -3.81
CA SER A 86 11.33 12.95 -4.34
C SER A 86 11.85 13.93 -3.28
N THR A 87 11.82 13.59 -1.99
CA THR A 87 12.33 14.49 -0.93
C THR A 87 13.85 14.40 -0.74
N LYS A 88 14.56 13.60 -1.57
CA LYS A 88 16.00 13.34 -1.46
C LYS A 88 16.87 13.90 -2.59
N GLU A 89 16.36 14.83 -3.42
CA GLU A 89 17.27 15.58 -4.29
C GLU A 89 18.06 16.60 -3.46
N PRO A 90 19.41 16.57 -3.47
CA PRO A 90 20.20 17.61 -2.83
C PRO A 90 19.96 18.95 -3.53
N PRO A 91 19.94 20.09 -2.80
CA PRO A 91 19.72 21.39 -3.42
C PRO A 91 20.77 21.66 -4.50
N PRO A 92 20.42 22.40 -5.57
CA PRO A 92 21.36 22.73 -6.62
C PRO A 92 22.56 23.45 -6.01
N ARG A 93 23.77 22.98 -6.34
CA ARG A 93 25.01 23.65 -5.93
C ARG A 93 25.07 25.00 -6.65
N SER A 94 25.02 26.08 -5.88
CA SER A 94 25.29 27.45 -6.32
C SER A 94 26.73 27.62 -6.78
#